data_AF-A0A0A8EG31-F1
#
_entry.id   AF-A0A0A8EG31-F1
#
_cell.length_a   1.000
_cell.length_b   1.000
_cell.length_c   1.000
_cell.angle_alpha   90.00
_cell.angle_beta   90.00
_cell.angle_gamma   90.00
#
_symmetry.space_group_name_H-M   'P 1'
#
loop_
_entity.id
_entity.type
_entity.pdbx_description
1 polymer ?
#
loop_
_entity_poly.entity_id
_entity_poly.type
_entity_poly.pdbx_seq_one_letter_code
_entity_poly.pdbx_strand_id
1 'polypeptide(L)'
;MRNKPDSAEFASGGTRHTVTRAQVEAAASRLPPAHSATFSKNRAWYALVGTGLHYVTDLVAEATGTKPSDVETARLALDALDFPVVCWAWGDLLTTGHPGHRVRSA
;
A
#
# COMPACT_ATOMS: atom_id res chain seq x y z
N MET A 1 -3.13 12.90 -21.47
CA MET A 1 -3.52 11.93 -20.43
C MET A 1 -2.88 10.60 -20.79
N ARG A 2 -2.00 10.06 -19.95
CA ARG A 2 -1.41 8.73 -20.16
C ARG A 2 -2.52 7.70 -19.88
N ASN A 3 -2.80 6.78 -20.80
CA ASN A 3 -3.71 5.65 -20.52
C ASN A 3 -3.15 4.94 -19.28
N LYS A 4 -3.91 4.94 -18.19
CA LYS A 4 -3.49 4.34 -16.93
C LYS A 4 -3.71 2.83 -17.02
N PRO A 5 -2.80 2.01 -16.48
CA PRO A 5 -2.99 0.57 -16.46
C PRO A 5 -4.15 0.20 -15.53
N ASP A 6 -5.11 -0.57 -16.04
CA ASP A 6 -6.27 -1.05 -15.27
C ASP A 6 -5.93 -2.29 -14.42
N SER A 7 -4.75 -2.87 -14.64
CA SER A 7 -4.24 -4.05 -13.94
C SER A 7 -2.75 -3.94 -13.61
N ALA A 8 -2.34 -4.57 -12.52
CA ALA A 8 -0.95 -4.74 -12.11
C ALA A 8 -0.66 -6.19 -11.73
N GLU A 9 0.62 -6.58 -11.78
CA GLU A 9 1.07 -7.90 -11.34
C GLU A 9 1.71 -7.84 -9.96
N PHE A 10 1.54 -8.90 -9.18
CA PHE A 10 2.22 -9.11 -7.90
C PHE A 10 2.62 -10.57 -7.73
N ALA A 11 3.65 -10.82 -6.94
CA ALA A 11 4.10 -12.17 -6.60
C ALA A 11 3.44 -12.70 -5.32
N SER A 12 3.11 -13.99 -5.32
CA SER A 12 2.69 -14.76 -4.15
C SER A 12 3.23 -16.18 -4.26
N GLY A 13 3.99 -16.65 -3.27
CA GLY A 13 4.47 -18.04 -3.23
C GLY A 13 5.25 -18.47 -4.49
N GLY A 14 5.97 -17.54 -5.13
CA GLY A 14 6.71 -17.77 -6.37
C GLY A 14 5.88 -17.70 -7.66
N THR A 15 4.56 -17.47 -7.58
CA THR A 15 3.65 -17.32 -8.72
C THR A 15 3.28 -15.85 -8.94
N ARG A 16 3.08 -15.43 -10.20
CA ARG A 16 2.55 -14.11 -10.53
C ARG A 16 1.03 -14.12 -10.60
N HIS A 17 0.42 -13.12 -9.99
CA HIS A 17 -1.02 -12.90 -9.94
C HIS A 17 -1.32 -11.49 -10.45
N THR A 18 -2.53 -11.31 -10.96
CA THR A 18 -3.03 -10.01 -11.43
C THR A 18 -4.03 -9.43 -10.44
N VAL A 19 -3.95 -8.13 -10.25
CA VAL A 19 -4.94 -7.34 -9.49
C VAL A 19 -5.39 -6.16 -10.34
N THR A 20 -6.69 -5.88 -10.36
CA THR A 20 -7.25 -4.73 -11.07
C THR A 20 -7.63 -3.59 -10.13
N ARG A 21 -7.72 -2.38 -10.66
CA ARG A 21 -8.20 -1.22 -9.90
C ARG A 21 -9.59 -1.45 -9.29
N ALA A 22 -10.52 -2.01 -10.08
CA ALA A 22 -11.88 -2.29 -9.61
C ALA A 22 -11.93 -3.32 -8.47
N GLN A 23 -11.06 -4.34 -8.49
CA GLN A 23 -10.95 -5.29 -7.39
C GLN A 23 -10.47 -4.63 -6.10
N VAL A 24 -9.50 -3.72 -6.21
CA VAL A 24 -8.98 -2.96 -5.06
C VAL A 24 -10.05 -2.05 -4.46
N GLU A 25 -10.78 -1.31 -5.30
CA GLU A 25 -11.89 -0.45 -4.84
C GLU A 25 -13.00 -1.25 -4.17
N ALA A 26 -13.37 -2.40 -4.73
CA ALA A 26 -14.34 -3.31 -4.13
C ALA A 26 -13.84 -3.91 -2.80
N ALA A 27 -12.54 -4.20 -2.68
CA ALA A 27 -11.96 -4.67 -1.42
C ALA A 27 -11.96 -3.58 -0.34
N ALA A 28 -11.63 -2.34 -0.72
CA ALA A 28 -11.63 -1.19 0.19
C ALA A 28 -13.02 -0.91 0.80
N SER A 29 -14.11 -1.17 0.07
CA SER A 29 -15.47 -1.00 0.60
C SER A 29 -15.88 -2.07 1.62
N ARG A 30 -15.18 -3.21 1.66
CA ARG A 30 -15.42 -4.31 2.61
C ARG A 30 -14.50 -4.25 3.84
N LEU A 31 -13.31 -3.70 3.67
CA LEU A 31 -12.33 -3.58 4.76
C LEU A 31 -12.57 -2.32 5.59
N PRO A 32 -12.59 -2.39 6.93
CA PRO A 32 -12.54 -1.19 7.74
C PRO A 32 -11.22 -0.43 7.47
N PRO A 33 -11.24 0.90 7.30
CA PRO A 33 -10.01 1.68 7.14
C PRO A 33 -9.11 1.51 8.37
N ALA A 34 -7.82 1.31 8.15
CA ALA A 34 -6.84 1.10 9.21
C ALA A 34 -6.77 2.27 10.21
N HIS A 35 -7.08 3.50 9.77
CA HIS A 35 -7.11 4.68 10.64
C HIS A 35 -8.33 4.73 11.58
N SER A 36 -9.32 3.87 11.37
CA SER A 36 -10.47 3.71 12.27
C SER A 36 -10.21 2.69 13.40
N ALA A 37 -9.07 2.00 13.35
CA ALA A 37 -8.67 0.96 14.31
C ALA A 37 -7.38 1.35 15.06
N THR A 38 -6.97 0.52 16.02
CA THR A 38 -5.67 0.69 16.69
C THR A 38 -4.53 0.47 15.70
N PHE A 39 -3.77 1.52 15.42
CA PHE A 39 -2.61 1.45 14.54
C PHE A 39 -1.56 0.48 15.07
N SER A 40 -1.00 -0.34 14.16
CA SER A 40 0.13 -1.22 14.46
C SER A 40 1.44 -0.65 13.92
N LYS A 41 2.42 -0.44 14.79
CA LYS A 41 3.80 -0.07 14.40
C LYS A 41 4.48 -1.11 13.51
N ASN A 42 4.01 -2.36 13.54
CA ASN A 42 4.53 -3.45 12.73
C ASN A 42 3.98 -3.43 11.30
N ARG A 43 3.07 -2.49 10.99
CA ARG A 43 2.41 -2.36 9.69
C ARG A 43 2.58 -0.92 9.21
N ALA A 44 3.61 -0.70 8.40
CA ALA A 44 4.04 0.66 8.05
C ALA A 44 3.40 1.21 6.77
N TRP A 45 2.87 0.35 5.88
CA TRP A 45 2.48 0.75 4.52
C TRP A 45 0.97 0.67 4.28
N TYR A 46 0.43 1.73 3.68
CA TYR A 46 -0.98 1.92 3.42
C TYR A 46 -1.20 2.41 1.99
N ALA A 47 -2.33 2.05 1.41
CA ALA A 47 -2.85 2.68 0.20
C ALA A 47 -4.08 3.52 0.55
N LEU A 48 -4.17 4.70 -0.06
CA LEU A 48 -5.35 5.56 -0.01
C LEU A 48 -6.32 5.15 -1.11
N VAL A 49 -7.50 4.67 -0.72
CA VAL A 49 -8.60 4.33 -1.65
C VAL A 49 -9.83 5.12 -1.23
N GLY A 50 -10.30 6.01 -2.10
CA GLY A 50 -11.29 7.03 -1.72
C GLY A 50 -10.75 7.89 -0.58
N THR A 51 -11.38 7.80 0.60
CA THR A 51 -10.94 8.46 1.84
C THR A 51 -10.34 7.49 2.86
N GLY A 52 -10.28 6.20 2.54
CA GLY A 52 -9.82 5.13 3.42
C GLY A 52 -8.32 4.86 3.30
N LEU A 53 -7.62 4.73 4.43
CA LEU A 53 -6.27 4.17 4.47
C LEU A 53 -6.37 2.69 4.76
N HIS A 54 -5.89 1.83 3.86
CA HIS A 54 -5.94 0.38 4.02
C HIS A 54 -4.54 -0.20 3.98
N TYR A 55 -4.29 -1.21 4.82
CA TYR A 55 -3.00 -1.91 4.80
C TYR A 55 -2.79 -2.61 3.46
N VAL A 56 -1.67 -2.32 2.80
CA VAL A 56 -1.42 -2.76 1.40
C VAL A 56 -1.55 -4.28 1.22
N THR A 57 -1.09 -5.07 2.20
CA THR A 57 -1.17 -6.54 2.14
C THR A 57 -2.58 -7.07 2.28
N ASP A 58 -3.38 -6.49 3.18
CA ASP A 58 -4.76 -6.92 3.42
C ASP A 58 -5.63 -6.54 2.24
N LEU A 59 -5.40 -5.34 1.69
CA LEU A 59 -6.13 -4.84 0.54
C LEU A 59 -5.93 -5.72 -0.69
N VAL A 60 -4.68 -6.10 -1.02
CA VAL A 60 -4.41 -7.00 -2.16
C VAL A 60 -4.94 -8.42 -1.88
N ALA A 61 -4.80 -8.91 -0.64
CA ALA A 61 -5.32 -10.22 -0.27
C ALA A 61 -6.86 -10.28 -0.39
N GLU A 62 -7.57 -9.26 0.07
CA GLU A 62 -9.03 -9.15 -0.04
C GLU A 62 -9.48 -8.95 -1.49
N ALA A 63 -8.72 -8.20 -2.30
CA ALA A 63 -9.04 -7.96 -3.70
C ALA A 63 -8.92 -9.21 -4.58
N THR A 64 -8.01 -10.13 -4.23
CA THR A 64 -7.61 -11.24 -5.11
C THR A 64 -7.79 -12.62 -4.49
N GLY A 65 -8.13 -12.70 -3.20
CA GLY A 65 -8.08 -13.94 -2.42
C GLY A 65 -6.68 -14.49 -2.17
N THR A 66 -5.63 -13.78 -2.60
CA THR A 66 -4.24 -14.27 -2.57
C THR A 66 -3.34 -13.32 -1.78
N LYS A 67 -2.67 -13.85 -0.76
CA LYS A 67 -1.74 -13.06 0.07
C LYS A 67 -0.45 -12.76 -0.71
N PRO A 68 -0.03 -11.48 -0.86
CA PRO A 68 1.26 -11.14 -1.47
C PRO A 68 2.45 -11.75 -0.71
N SER A 69 3.54 -12.04 -1.42
CA SER A 69 4.77 -12.58 -0.81
C SER A 69 5.32 -11.69 0.31
N ASP A 70 5.25 -10.38 0.13
CA ASP A 70 5.73 -9.38 1.07
C ASP A 70 5.03 -8.03 0.87
N VAL A 71 5.31 -7.09 1.77
CA VAL A 71 4.74 -5.74 1.76
C VAL A 71 5.22 -4.92 0.56
N GLU A 72 6.44 -5.16 0.07
CA GLU A 72 7.00 -4.46 -1.08
C GLU A 72 6.23 -4.80 -2.36
N THR A 73 5.98 -6.08 -2.58
CA THR A 73 5.21 -6.58 -3.70
C THR A 73 3.80 -5.97 -3.70
N ALA A 74 3.15 -5.92 -2.54
CA ALA A 74 1.82 -5.33 -2.41
C ALA A 74 1.80 -3.82 -2.73
N ARG A 75 2.74 -3.05 -2.15
CA ARG A 75 2.76 -1.59 -2.34
C ARG A 75 3.11 -1.20 -3.77
N LEU A 76 4.01 -1.93 -4.43
CA LEU A 76 4.38 -1.66 -5.83
C LEU A 76 3.23 -1.98 -6.80
N ALA A 77 2.45 -3.03 -6.54
CA ALA A 77 1.27 -3.34 -7.34
C ALA A 77 0.19 -2.24 -7.21
N LEU A 78 -0.02 -1.70 -6.01
CA LEU A 78 -0.99 -0.62 -5.78
C LEU A 78 -0.52 0.72 -6.36
N ASP A 79 0.78 1.02 -6.28
CA ASP A 79 1.39 2.19 -6.93
C ASP A 79 1.29 2.10 -8.46
N ALA A 80 1.51 0.92 -9.04
CA ALA A 80 1.32 0.69 -10.47
C ALA A 80 -0.13 0.93 -10.93
N LEU A 81 -1.11 0.70 -10.05
CA LEU A 81 -2.52 1.04 -10.24
C LEU A 81 -2.84 2.51 -9.91
N ASP A 82 -1.84 3.34 -9.64
CA ASP A 82 -1.95 4.77 -9.37
C ASP A 82 -2.79 5.10 -8.12
N PHE A 83 -2.79 4.19 -7.13
CA PHE A 83 -3.25 4.50 -5.79
C PHE A 83 -2.13 5.18 -4.99
N PRO A 84 -2.39 6.28 -4.28
CA PRO A 84 -1.40 6.87 -3.40
C PRO A 84 -0.98 5.88 -2.31
N VAL A 85 0.31 5.56 -2.29
CA VAL A 85 0.91 4.70 -1.27
C VAL A 85 1.65 5.58 -0.25
N VAL A 86 1.33 5.40 1.01
CA VAL A 86 1.93 6.16 2.11
C VAL A 86 2.51 5.23 3.16
N CYS A 87 3.59 5.68 3.80
CA CYS A 87 4.17 5.00 4.96
C CYS A 87 3.99 5.84 6.22
N TRP A 88 3.70 5.17 7.34
CA TRP A 88 3.60 5.86 8.62
C TRP A 88 4.98 6.07 9.23
N ALA A 89 5.21 7.29 9.71
CA ALA A 89 6.45 7.66 10.39
C ALA A 89 6.47 7.13 11.83
N TRP A 90 7.59 6.54 12.24
CA TRP A 90 7.83 6.10 13.62
C TRP A 90 9.30 6.34 14.01
N GLY A 91 9.57 6.41 15.31
CA GLY A 91 10.93 6.45 15.88
C GLY A 91 11.80 7.55 15.27
N ASP A 92 12.96 7.16 14.75
CA ASP A 92 13.93 8.07 14.14
C ASP A 92 13.34 8.92 13.01
N LEU A 93 12.35 8.41 12.27
CA LEU A 93 11.72 9.20 11.22
C LEU A 93 10.97 10.41 11.79
N LEU A 94 10.41 10.30 13.00
CA LEU A 94 9.74 11.39 13.71
C LEU A 94 10.73 12.28 14.47
N THR A 95 11.73 11.69 15.13
CA THR A 95 12.66 12.44 16.00
C THR A 95 13.77 13.14 15.23
N THR A 96 14.22 12.53 14.14
CA THR A 96 15.35 13.03 13.34
C THR A 96 14.95 13.35 11.90
N GLY A 97 13.71 13.08 11.49
CA GLY A 97 13.21 13.35 10.15
C GLY A 97 13.73 12.37 9.09
N HIS A 98 13.16 12.41 7.90
CA HIS A 98 13.65 11.61 6.76
C HIS A 98 15.07 12.08 6.38
N PRO A 99 16.08 11.18 6.24
CA PRO A 99 17.46 11.58 5.93
C PRO A 99 17.60 12.45 4.69
N GLY A 100 16.77 12.22 3.66
CA GLY A 100 16.74 13.04 2.44
C GLY A 100 16.25 14.48 2.63
N HIS A 101 15.65 14.80 3.79
CA HIS A 101 15.23 16.16 4.15
C HIS A 101 16.22 16.83 5.11
N ARG A 102 17.23 16.09 5.58
CA ARG A 102 18.32 16.69 6.36
C ARG A 102 19.26 17.33 5.36
N VAL A 103 19.18 18.65 5.23
CA VAL A 103 20.15 19.43 4.47
C VAL A 103 21.54 19.05 4.98
N ARG A 104 22.43 18.57 4.09
CA ARG A 104 23.86 18.54 4.39
C ARG A 104 24.28 19.99 4.61
N SER A 105 24.29 20.42 5.87
CA SER A 105 24.99 21.64 6.22
C SER A 105 26.47 21.34 6.02
N ALA A 106 27.09 22.12 5.13
CA ALA A 106 28.52 22.07 4.83
C ALA A 106 29.36 22.37 6.07
#